data_AF-A0A1Y6BY18-F1
#
_entry.id   AF-A0A1Y6BY18-F1
#
_cell.length_a   1.000
_cell.length_b   1.000
_cell.length_c   1.000
_cell.angle_alpha   90.00
_cell.angle_beta   90.00
_cell.angle_gamma   90.00
#
_symmetry.space_group_name_H-M   'P 1'
#
loop_
_entity.id
_entity.type
_entity.pdbx_description
1 polymer ?
#
loop_
_entity_poly.entity_id
_entity_poly.type
_entity_poly.pdbx_seq_one_letter_code
_entity_poly.pdbx_strand_id
1 'polypeptide(L)'
;MVKQSVYKVQSSSALFQIFISFALLAGVAIWQNGFLSDFLIGDRSTSLGKICNSLIIGVFLLGTLRIIALMITYGREERSVRNLYENLGLDSQNPFNNVDSESIIAKRFHIIQTLSNKNAELDHGALAAIVEAEESAKASFPKFICSILILMGMLGTILSLAIALLGASNLLESMTDIKNMGLVINGMSTALSTTMTGIVCYILFRFYLGKLLDVQSNLLYAVERVTALTLIPMFGRSQDAVVPKVLDLIENLDKLVKQMAKNQESMAGTQGELQGSIRSYTEQMSGMVEGINQINVNLHKGFRL
;
A
#
# COMPACT_ATOMS: atom_id res chain seq x y z
N MET A 1 13.73 -20.61 2.14
CA MET A 1 14.29 -19.58 3.05
C MET A 1 13.83 -18.13 2.78
N VAL A 2 13.24 -17.78 1.61
CA VAL A 2 12.81 -16.39 1.30
C VAL A 2 11.41 -16.02 1.84
N LYS A 3 10.63 -16.99 2.34
CA LYS A 3 9.21 -16.80 2.71
C LYS A 3 8.98 -16.10 4.06
N GLN A 4 9.98 -16.02 4.95
CA GLN A 4 9.80 -15.59 6.35
C GLN A 4 10.35 -14.21 6.71
N SER A 5 11.23 -13.59 5.91
CA SER A 5 11.87 -12.32 6.31
C SER A 5 11.08 -11.06 5.95
N VAL A 6 10.00 -11.17 5.17
CA VAL A 6 9.32 -10.02 4.56
C VAL A 6 8.18 -9.48 5.42
N TYR A 7 7.59 -10.30 6.30
CA TYR A 7 6.37 -9.96 7.02
C TYR A 7 6.59 -9.85 8.54
N LYS A 8 7.78 -9.48 9.00
CA LYS A 8 7.97 -9.27 10.45
C LYS A 8 7.14 -8.05 10.86
N VAL A 9 6.24 -8.20 11.84
CA VAL A 9 5.45 -7.08 12.41
C VAL A 9 6.42 -6.08 13.03
N GLN A 10 6.82 -5.05 12.29
CA GLN A 10 7.84 -4.11 12.73
C GLN A 10 7.27 -3.16 13.77
N SER A 11 5.97 -2.88 13.70
CA SER A 11 5.22 -2.13 14.73
C SER A 11 5.44 -2.70 16.13
N SER A 12 5.39 -4.04 16.29
CA SER A 12 5.56 -4.67 17.61
C SER A 12 6.97 -4.47 18.19
N SER A 13 8.00 -4.56 17.34
CA SER A 13 9.38 -4.31 17.75
C SER A 13 9.62 -2.84 18.06
N ALA A 14 8.99 -1.93 17.32
CA ALA A 14 9.14 -0.50 17.53
C ALA A 14 8.40 -0.03 18.81
N LEU A 15 7.20 -0.55 19.07
CA LEU A 15 6.47 -0.33 20.32
C LEU A 15 7.29 -0.81 21.53
N PHE A 16 7.94 -1.98 21.42
CA PHE A 16 8.82 -2.48 22.47
C PHE A 16 10.04 -1.57 22.69
N GLN A 17 10.64 -1.03 21.63
CA GLN A 17 11.74 -0.05 21.73
C GLN A 17 11.30 1.26 22.38
N ILE A 18 10.10 1.75 22.07
CA ILE A 18 9.50 2.94 22.71
C ILE A 18 9.26 2.65 24.20
N PHE A 19 8.72 1.47 24.54
CA PHE A 19 8.50 1.08 25.93
C PHE A 19 9.82 0.98 26.72
N ILE A 20 10.85 0.33 26.16
CA ILE A 20 12.17 0.24 26.79
C ILE A 20 12.77 1.63 27.00
N SER A 21 12.75 2.47 25.97
CA SER A 21 13.33 3.82 26.07
C SER A 21 12.58 4.68 27.10
N PHE A 22 11.25 4.58 27.17
CA PHE A 22 10.46 5.22 28.22
C PHE A 22 10.77 4.67 29.61
N ALA A 23 10.89 3.35 29.76
CA ALA A 23 11.25 2.71 31.03
C ALA A 23 12.67 3.07 31.49
N LEU A 24 13.62 3.19 30.56
CA LEU A 24 14.99 3.59 30.82
C LEU A 24 15.04 5.06 31.28
N LEU A 25 14.29 5.94 30.63
CA LEU A 25 14.13 7.33 31.08
C LEU A 25 13.48 7.45 32.45
N ALA A 26 12.42 6.68 32.71
CA ALA A 26 11.78 6.65 34.02
C ALA A 26 12.77 6.14 35.09
N GLY A 27 13.56 5.11 34.77
CA GLY A 27 14.61 4.60 35.64
C GLY A 27 15.69 5.63 35.94
N VAL A 28 16.15 6.37 34.93
CA VAL A 28 17.11 7.48 35.11
C VAL A 28 16.50 8.62 35.93
N ALA A 29 15.23 8.97 35.70
CA ALA A 29 14.53 9.99 36.46
C ALA A 29 14.39 9.62 37.94
N ILE A 30 14.04 8.36 38.23
CA ILE A 30 13.92 7.84 39.61
C ILE A 30 15.31 7.74 40.27
N TRP A 31 16.34 7.31 39.55
CA TRP A 31 17.70 7.22 40.07
C TRP A 31 18.27 8.61 40.40
N GLN A 32 17.93 9.59 39.58
CA GLN A 32 18.38 10.98 39.71
C GLN A 32 17.36 11.85 40.49
N ASN A 33 16.58 11.24 41.38
CA ASN A 33 15.44 11.88 42.05
C ASN A 33 15.81 13.20 42.75
N GLY A 34 16.99 13.28 43.38
CA GLY A 34 17.44 14.49 44.09
C GLY A 34 17.77 15.67 43.17
N PHE A 35 18.28 15.43 41.96
CA PHE A 35 18.56 16.50 40.99
C PHE A 35 17.29 16.89 40.23
N LEU A 36 16.43 15.92 39.87
CA LEU A 36 15.14 16.22 39.25
C LEU A 36 14.20 16.93 40.21
N SER A 37 14.12 16.51 41.48
CA SER A 37 13.24 17.17 42.46
C SER A 37 13.67 18.62 42.68
N ASP A 38 14.96 18.91 42.83
CA ASP A 38 15.45 20.29 43.01
C ASP A 38 15.34 21.15 41.74
N PHE A 39 15.41 20.54 40.55
CA PHE A 39 15.46 21.24 39.27
C PHE A 39 14.11 21.36 38.53
N LEU A 40 13.19 20.40 38.71
CA LEU A 40 11.83 20.40 38.14
C LEU A 40 10.75 20.80 39.15
N ILE A 41 10.91 20.48 40.44
CA ILE A 41 9.87 20.62 41.47
C ILE A 41 10.29 21.57 42.61
N GLY A 42 11.59 21.83 42.76
CA GLY A 42 12.18 22.49 43.91
C GLY A 42 11.62 23.89 44.16
N ASP A 43 11.62 24.29 45.44
CA ASP A 43 11.09 25.57 45.95
C ASP A 43 11.73 26.83 45.33
N ARG A 44 12.74 26.69 44.46
CA ARG A 44 13.42 27.77 43.73
C ARG A 44 12.84 28.10 42.36
N SER A 45 11.93 27.27 41.82
CA SER A 45 11.29 27.58 40.53
C SER A 45 10.09 28.51 40.73
N THR A 46 10.05 29.62 39.98
CA THR A 46 8.90 30.54 40.02
C THR A 46 7.63 29.78 39.63
N SER A 47 6.46 30.18 40.14
CA SER A 47 5.17 29.55 39.77
C SER A 47 4.99 29.46 38.25
N LEU A 48 5.53 30.43 37.51
CA LEU A 48 5.51 30.44 36.05
C LEU A 48 6.35 29.30 35.44
N GLY A 49 7.53 29.03 35.99
CA GLY A 49 8.41 27.94 35.57
C GLY A 49 7.77 26.57 35.69
N LYS A 50 7.09 26.33 36.81
CA LYS A 50 6.33 25.10 37.07
C LYS A 50 5.23 24.92 36.03
N ILE A 51 4.52 25.99 35.67
CA ILE A 51 3.47 25.97 34.63
C ILE A 51 4.08 25.65 33.26
N CYS A 52 5.15 26.34 32.85
CA CYS A 52 5.80 26.12 31.55
C CYS A 52 6.33 24.68 31.41
N ASN A 53 7.06 24.16 32.40
CA ASN A 53 7.56 22.78 32.38
C ASN A 53 6.41 21.76 32.35
N SER A 54 5.35 21.98 33.14
CA SER A 54 4.18 21.10 33.13
C SER A 54 3.48 21.11 31.77
N LEU A 55 3.43 22.25 31.08
CA LEU A 55 2.86 22.35 29.74
C LEU A 55 3.72 21.59 28.71
N ILE A 56 5.05 21.73 28.77
CA ILE A 56 5.98 20.97 27.91
C ILE A 56 5.76 19.47 28.09
N ILE A 57 5.72 18.99 29.34
CA ILE A 57 5.48 17.58 29.66
C ILE A 57 4.09 17.14 29.18
N GLY A 58 3.06 17.95 29.38
CA GLY A 58 1.70 17.65 28.95
C GLY A 58 1.59 17.46 27.43
N VAL A 59 2.19 18.37 26.65
CA VAL A 59 2.25 18.28 25.18
C VAL A 59 3.06 17.06 24.74
N PHE A 60 4.19 16.79 25.40
CA PHE A 60 5.02 15.61 25.13
C PHE A 60 4.24 14.30 25.36
N LEU A 61 3.52 14.18 26.48
CA LEU A 61 2.72 13.00 26.80
C LEU A 61 1.58 12.81 25.80
N LEU A 62 0.86 13.88 25.48
CA LEU A 62 -0.23 13.85 24.50
C LEU A 62 0.27 13.40 23.12
N GLY A 63 1.42 13.91 22.69
CA GLY A 63 2.05 13.46 21.45
C GLY A 63 2.46 12.00 21.49
N THR A 64 3.05 11.56 22.60
CA THR A 64 3.53 10.18 22.77
C THR A 64 2.35 9.20 22.71
N LEU A 65 1.24 9.53 23.38
CA LEU A 65 -0.01 8.78 23.29
C LEU A 65 -0.52 8.69 21.85
N ARG A 66 -0.47 9.79 21.10
CA ARG A 66 -0.88 9.78 19.68
C ARG A 66 0.04 8.90 18.83
N ILE A 67 1.36 8.92 19.03
CA ILE A 67 2.30 8.03 18.34
C ILE A 67 1.99 6.57 18.65
N ILE A 68 1.76 6.22 19.91
CA ILE A 68 1.40 4.87 20.33
C ILE A 68 0.10 4.42 19.66
N ALA A 69 -0.93 5.27 19.65
CA ALA A 69 -2.20 4.97 18.99
C ALA A 69 -2.02 4.70 17.49
N LEU A 70 -1.21 5.51 16.79
CA LEU A 70 -0.90 5.30 15.38
C LEU A 70 -0.12 3.99 15.15
N MET A 71 0.86 3.69 16.02
CA MET A 71 1.60 2.42 15.94
C MET A 71 0.71 1.19 16.10
N ILE A 72 -0.26 1.23 17.02
CA ILE A 72 -1.21 0.13 17.21
C ILE A 72 -2.04 -0.07 15.94
N THR A 73 -2.53 1.02 15.33
CA THR A 73 -3.25 0.98 14.05
C THR A 73 -2.37 0.38 12.95
N TYR A 74 -1.12 0.82 12.81
CA TYR A 74 -0.19 0.24 11.84
C TYR A 74 0.12 -1.24 12.12
N GLY A 75 0.17 -1.65 13.39
CA GLY A 75 0.32 -3.06 13.74
C GLY A 75 -0.89 -3.92 13.32
N ARG A 76 -2.11 -3.36 13.32
CA ARG A 76 -3.29 -4.03 12.76
C ARG A 76 -3.22 -4.12 11.24
N GLU A 77 -2.83 -3.04 10.57
CA GLU A 77 -2.64 -3.01 9.11
C GLU A 77 -1.59 -4.04 8.64
N GLU A 78 -0.43 -4.12 9.31
CA GLU A 78 0.62 -5.11 9.01
C GLU A 78 0.12 -6.56 9.15
N ARG A 79 -0.83 -6.82 10.07
CA ARG A 79 -1.47 -8.13 10.20
C ARG A 79 -2.46 -8.38 9.05
N SER A 80 -3.28 -7.39 8.69
CA SER A 80 -4.21 -7.49 7.57
C SER A 80 -3.49 -7.78 6.24
N VAL A 81 -2.37 -7.11 5.97
CA VAL A 81 -1.53 -7.36 4.78
C VAL A 81 -1.02 -8.80 4.74
N ARG A 82 -0.50 -9.29 5.86
CA ARG A 82 0.00 -10.66 6.00
C ARG A 82 -1.11 -11.69 5.79
N ASN A 83 -2.23 -11.52 6.50
CA ASN A 83 -3.35 -12.46 6.46
C ASN A 83 -3.94 -12.55 5.05
N LEU A 84 -4.12 -11.41 4.37
CA LEU A 84 -4.59 -11.41 2.98
C LEU A 84 -3.60 -12.15 2.07
N TYR A 85 -2.31 -11.85 2.17
CA TYR A 85 -1.28 -12.51 1.36
C TYR A 85 -1.26 -14.04 1.58
N GLU A 86 -1.35 -14.49 2.84
CA GLU A 86 -1.40 -15.91 3.18
C GLU A 86 -2.68 -16.59 2.66
N ASN A 87 -3.84 -15.95 2.81
CA ASN A 87 -5.12 -16.48 2.32
C ASN A 87 -5.13 -16.61 0.79
N LEU A 88 -4.56 -15.63 0.07
CA LEU A 88 -4.44 -15.68 -1.40
C LEU A 88 -3.49 -16.79 -1.87
N GLY A 89 -2.51 -17.19 -1.05
CA GLY A 89 -1.58 -18.27 -1.36
C GLY A 89 -2.09 -19.69 -1.05
N LEU A 90 -3.17 -19.83 -0.28
CA LEU A 90 -3.66 -21.11 0.27
C LEU A 90 -4.90 -21.66 -0.46
N ASP A 91 -5.26 -21.14 -1.63
CA ASP A 91 -6.51 -21.50 -2.35
C ASP A 91 -7.74 -21.42 -1.43
N SER A 92 -7.69 -20.48 -0.47
CA SER A 92 -8.75 -20.31 0.52
C SER A 92 -10.01 -19.80 -0.17
N GLN A 93 -11.16 -20.41 0.16
CA GLN A 93 -12.47 -20.01 -0.38
C GLN A 93 -12.82 -18.53 -0.07
N ASN A 94 -12.20 -17.94 0.96
CA ASN A 94 -12.37 -16.54 1.30
C ASN A 94 -11.01 -15.83 1.54
N PRO A 95 -10.58 -14.94 0.61
CA PRO A 95 -9.38 -14.13 0.76
C PRO A 95 -9.35 -13.23 2.00
N PHE A 96 -10.51 -12.82 2.51
CA PHE A 96 -10.63 -11.84 3.60
C PHE A 96 -10.72 -12.47 5.00
N ASN A 97 -10.46 -13.76 5.14
CA ASN A 97 -10.47 -14.40 6.45
C ASN A 97 -9.47 -13.75 7.41
N ASN A 98 -9.91 -13.25 8.57
CA ASN A 98 -9.09 -12.47 9.51
C ASN A 98 -8.45 -11.19 8.91
N VAL A 99 -9.03 -10.62 7.86
CA VAL A 99 -8.61 -9.33 7.29
C VAL A 99 -9.67 -8.29 7.63
N ASP A 100 -9.25 -7.18 8.22
CA ASP A 100 -10.15 -6.05 8.49
C ASP A 100 -10.62 -5.45 7.16
N SER A 101 -11.94 -5.34 6.95
CA SER A 101 -12.52 -4.81 5.70
C SER A 101 -12.14 -3.36 5.45
N GLU A 102 -11.86 -2.60 6.52
CA GLU A 102 -11.44 -1.20 6.42
C GLU A 102 -9.92 -1.02 6.25
N SER A 103 -9.16 -2.11 6.23
CA SER A 103 -7.71 -2.07 6.05
C SER A 103 -7.30 -1.53 4.69
N ILE A 104 -6.11 -0.94 4.63
CA ILE A 104 -5.53 -0.35 3.42
C ILE A 104 -5.49 -1.40 2.31
N ILE A 105 -5.07 -2.63 2.64
CA ILE A 105 -4.94 -3.71 1.67
C ILE A 105 -6.29 -4.25 1.19
N ALA A 106 -7.30 -4.30 2.06
CA ALA A 106 -8.64 -4.74 1.66
C ALA A 106 -9.29 -3.73 0.70
N LYS A 107 -9.18 -2.43 1.02
CA LYS A 107 -9.59 -1.34 0.12
C LYS A 107 -8.87 -1.42 -1.21
N ARG A 108 -7.54 -1.62 -1.18
CA ARG A 108 -6.71 -1.79 -2.39
C ARG A 108 -7.18 -2.95 -3.25
N PHE A 109 -7.48 -4.11 -2.65
CA PHE A 109 -8.03 -5.27 -3.34
C PHE A 109 -9.34 -4.91 -4.05
N HIS A 110 -10.30 -4.31 -3.33
CA HIS A 110 -11.60 -3.95 -3.91
C HIS A 110 -11.50 -2.90 -5.02
N ILE A 111 -10.61 -1.92 -4.89
CA ILE A 111 -10.37 -0.92 -5.94
C ILE A 111 -9.84 -1.61 -7.20
N ILE A 112 -8.80 -2.45 -7.08
CA ILE A 112 -8.21 -3.17 -8.22
C ILE A 112 -9.23 -4.11 -8.86
N GLN A 113 -10.00 -4.85 -8.05
CA GLN A 113 -11.06 -5.72 -8.54
C GLN A 113 -12.13 -4.93 -9.31
N THR A 114 -12.55 -3.77 -8.79
CA THR A 114 -13.55 -2.93 -9.43
C THR A 114 -13.05 -2.35 -10.75
N LEU A 115 -11.78 -1.92 -10.81
CA LEU A 115 -11.15 -1.40 -12.03
C LEU A 115 -10.99 -2.50 -13.09
N SER A 116 -10.54 -3.68 -12.68
CA SER A 116 -10.42 -4.86 -13.55
C SER A 116 -11.78 -5.26 -14.14
N ASN A 117 -12.83 -5.31 -13.32
CA ASN A 117 -14.19 -5.63 -13.78
C ASN A 117 -14.74 -4.60 -14.80
N LYS A 118 -14.27 -3.35 -14.75
CA LYS A 118 -14.65 -2.29 -15.70
C LYS A 118 -13.70 -2.19 -16.90
N ASN A 119 -12.70 -3.07 -17.02
CA ASN A 119 -11.62 -2.98 -18.01
C ASN A 119 -10.93 -1.60 -18.03
N ALA A 120 -10.84 -0.94 -16.88
CA ALA A 120 -10.10 0.31 -16.73
C ALA A 120 -8.61 0.02 -16.57
N GLU A 121 -7.77 0.93 -17.07
CA GLU A 121 -6.32 0.83 -16.89
C GLU A 121 -5.96 0.94 -15.40
N LEU A 122 -5.10 0.02 -14.94
CA LEU A 122 -4.61 -0.01 -13.58
C LEU A 122 -3.37 0.88 -13.44
N ASP A 123 -3.57 2.13 -13.04
CA ASP A 123 -2.45 3.00 -12.67
C ASP A 123 -1.98 2.68 -11.24
N HIS A 124 -0.97 1.82 -11.14
CA HIS A 124 -0.34 1.45 -9.87
C HIS A 124 0.28 2.66 -9.15
N GLY A 125 0.85 3.61 -9.91
CA GLY A 125 1.49 4.81 -9.37
C GLY A 125 0.48 5.74 -8.71
N ALA A 126 -0.67 5.97 -9.36
CA ALA A 126 -1.76 6.75 -8.79
C ALA A 126 -2.30 6.13 -7.50
N LEU A 127 -2.51 4.81 -7.48
CA LEU A 127 -2.97 4.12 -6.28
C LEU A 127 -1.98 4.24 -5.12
N ALA A 128 -0.68 4.10 -5.40
CA ALA A 128 0.37 4.26 -4.39
C ALA A 128 0.41 5.70 -3.84
N ALA A 129 0.33 6.70 -4.72
CA ALA A 129 0.34 8.11 -4.35
C ALA A 129 -0.86 8.51 -3.47
N ILE A 130 -2.06 7.96 -3.74
CA ILE A 130 -3.25 8.21 -2.91
C ILE A 130 -3.04 7.66 -1.50
N VAL A 131 -2.59 6.42 -1.36
CA VAL A 131 -2.34 5.79 -0.05
C VAL A 131 -1.23 6.53 0.69
N GLU A 132 -0.16 6.93 0.00
CA GLU A 132 0.91 7.71 0.61
C GLU A 132 0.43 9.08 1.12
N ALA A 133 -0.39 9.79 0.35
CA ALA A 133 -0.93 11.08 0.74
C ALA A 133 -1.84 10.96 1.99
N GLU A 134 -2.74 9.98 2.01
CA GLU A 134 -3.62 9.73 3.16
C GLU A 134 -2.85 9.38 4.43
N GLU A 135 -1.82 8.54 4.31
CA GLU A 135 -1.02 8.12 5.45
C GLU A 135 -0.07 9.22 5.92
N SER A 136 0.55 9.98 5.02
CA SER A 136 1.44 11.10 5.37
C SER A 136 0.72 12.19 6.17
N ALA A 137 -0.56 12.43 5.87
CA ALA A 137 -1.40 13.38 6.59
C ALA A 137 -1.57 13.00 8.08
N LYS A 138 -1.59 11.71 8.42
CA LYS A 138 -1.74 11.24 9.82
C LYS A 138 -0.52 11.58 10.69
N ALA A 139 0.66 11.73 10.07
CA ALA A 139 1.90 12.11 10.74
C ALA A 139 2.04 13.63 10.99
N SER A 140 1.14 14.47 10.45
CA SER A 140 1.21 15.93 10.58
C SER A 140 1.13 16.41 12.03
N PHE A 141 0.25 15.82 12.84
CA PHE A 141 0.09 16.23 14.24
C PHE A 141 1.32 15.91 15.11
N PRO A 142 1.89 14.68 15.08
CA PRO A 142 3.19 14.41 15.69
C PRO A 142 4.30 15.36 15.21
N LYS A 143 4.40 15.63 13.89
CA LYS A 143 5.37 16.59 13.35
C LYS A 143 5.20 17.99 13.96
N PHE A 144 3.96 18.45 14.12
CA PHE A 144 3.66 19.74 14.78
C PHE A 144 4.11 19.75 16.25
N ILE A 145 3.84 18.69 17.02
CA ILE A 145 4.28 18.58 18.42
C ILE A 145 5.81 18.60 18.52
N CYS A 146 6.50 17.93 17.61
CA CYS A 146 7.95 17.96 17.57
C CYS A 146 8.47 19.42 17.47
N SER A 147 7.87 20.23 16.60
CA SER A 147 8.24 21.64 16.45
C SER A 147 7.84 22.49 17.66
N ILE A 148 6.65 22.27 18.25
CA ILE A 148 6.16 23.10 19.36
C ILE A 148 6.95 22.85 20.66
N LEU A 149 7.52 21.65 20.87
CA LEU A 149 8.32 21.35 22.06
C LEU A 149 9.57 22.25 22.19
N ILE A 150 10.26 22.51 21.08
CA ILE A 150 11.40 23.44 21.06
C ILE A 150 10.93 24.87 21.29
N LEU A 151 9.88 25.28 20.58
CA LEU A 151 9.31 26.63 20.71
C LEU A 151 8.83 26.92 22.13
N MET A 152 8.25 25.93 22.82
CA MET A 152 7.85 26.04 24.22
C MET A 152 9.06 26.15 25.16
N GLY A 153 10.14 25.43 24.90
CA GLY A 153 11.41 25.59 25.63
C GLY A 153 11.98 27.00 25.48
N MET A 154 12.02 27.52 24.25
CA MET A 154 12.42 28.91 23.95
C MET A 154 11.46 29.94 24.57
N LEU A 155 10.15 29.71 24.56
CA LEU A 155 9.18 30.60 25.20
C LEU A 155 9.39 30.66 26.72
N GLY A 156 9.76 29.53 27.33
CA GLY A 156 10.15 29.46 28.74
C GLY A 156 11.32 30.38 29.08
N THR A 157 12.34 30.49 28.22
CA THR A 157 13.48 31.40 28.46
C THR A 157 13.08 32.86 28.39
N ILE A 158 12.28 33.23 27.39
CA ILE A 158 11.84 34.61 27.18
C ILE A 158 11.05 35.10 28.40
N LEU A 159 10.07 34.30 28.85
CA LEU A 159 9.26 34.63 30.03
C LEU A 159 10.12 34.71 31.30
N SER A 160 11.06 33.79 31.45
CA SER A 160 11.95 33.75 32.61
C SER A 160 12.92 34.94 32.66
N LEU A 161 13.45 35.36 31.51
CA LEU A 161 14.30 36.54 31.39
C LEU A 161 13.52 37.82 31.66
N ALA A 162 12.28 37.93 31.17
CA ALA A 162 11.42 39.07 31.46
C ALA A 162 11.18 39.24 32.98
N ILE A 163 10.94 38.14 33.69
CA ILE A 163 10.81 38.13 35.16
C ILE A 163 12.12 38.54 35.83
N ALA A 164 13.27 38.06 35.34
CA ALA A 164 14.56 38.44 35.89
C ALA A 164 14.84 39.95 35.72
N LEU A 165 14.46 40.54 34.58
CA LEU A 165 14.59 41.99 34.34
C LEU A 165 13.66 42.80 35.25
N LEU A 166 12.42 42.34 35.46
CA LEU A 166 11.50 42.96 36.44
C LEU A 166 12.10 42.93 37.86
N GLY A 167 12.69 41.81 38.26
CA GLY A 167 13.40 41.69 39.55
C GLY A 167 14.57 42.66 39.67
N ALA A 168 15.35 42.84 38.60
CA ALA A 168 16.48 43.77 38.56
C ALA A 168 16.04 45.24 38.61
N SER A 169 14.94 45.60 37.93
CA SER A 169 14.36 46.95 37.97
C SER A 169 13.93 47.34 39.39
N ASN A 170 13.29 46.41 40.11
CA ASN A 170 12.83 46.67 41.48
C ASN A 170 13.98 46.80 42.49
N LEU A 171 15.14 46.17 42.22
CA LEU A 171 16.36 46.34 43.03
C LEU A 171 16.97 47.75 42.89
N LEU A 172 16.82 48.39 41.74
CA LEU A 172 17.30 49.76 41.51
C LEU A 172 16.46 50.81 42.25
N GLU A 173 15.17 50.54 42.46
CA GLU A 173 14.24 51.48 43.11
C GLU A 173 14.21 51.39 44.64
N SER A 174 14.63 50.26 45.24
CA SER A 174 14.55 50.04 46.69
C SER A 174 15.78 49.30 47.24
N MET A 175 16.59 50.00 48.04
CA MET A 175 17.94 49.58 48.48
C MET A 175 17.96 48.49 49.58
N THR A 176 16.82 47.86 49.87
CA THR A 176 16.66 46.86 50.93
C THR A 176 15.86 45.68 50.41
N ASP A 177 16.44 44.73 49.67
CA ASP A 177 15.67 43.53 49.30
C ASP A 177 16.52 42.34 48.81
N ILE A 178 16.93 41.49 49.76
CA ILE A 178 17.36 40.11 49.50
C ILE A 178 16.29 39.34 48.67
N LYS A 179 15.02 39.72 48.82
CA LYS A 179 13.87 39.15 48.10
C LYS A 179 13.90 39.42 46.60
N ASN A 180 14.26 40.64 46.17
CA ASN A 180 14.28 41.01 44.75
C ASN A 180 15.49 40.36 44.03
N MET A 181 16.60 40.15 44.76
CA MET A 181 17.74 39.35 44.27
C MET A 181 17.36 37.88 44.04
N GLY A 182 16.56 37.28 44.92
CA GLY A 182 16.02 35.93 44.74
C GLY A 182 15.13 35.81 43.49
N LEU A 183 14.42 36.87 43.12
CA LEU A 183 13.55 36.91 41.94
C LEU A 183 14.35 36.83 40.63
N VAL A 184 15.50 37.52 40.57
CA VAL A 184 16.44 37.46 39.43
C VAL A 184 17.04 36.06 39.28
N ILE A 185 17.55 35.49 40.38
CA ILE A 185 18.19 34.16 40.39
C ILE A 185 17.19 33.07 40.01
N ASN A 186 15.98 33.12 40.57
CA ASN A 186 14.93 32.16 40.27
C ASN A 186 14.45 32.27 38.81
N GLY A 187 14.38 33.49 38.26
CA GLY A 187 14.11 33.72 36.84
C GLY A 187 15.17 33.06 35.95
N MET A 188 16.45 33.33 36.19
CA MET A 188 17.54 32.76 35.39
C MET A 188 17.60 31.22 35.47
N SER A 189 17.40 30.64 36.66
CA SER A 189 17.34 29.19 36.85
C SER A 189 16.14 28.56 36.13
N THR A 190 15.00 29.26 36.11
CA THR A 190 13.78 28.79 35.42
C THR A 190 13.97 28.78 33.89
N ALA A 191 14.69 29.77 33.35
CA ALA A 191 15.03 29.81 31.92
C ALA A 191 15.82 28.57 31.49
N LEU A 192 16.85 28.21 32.27
CA LEU A 192 17.68 27.05 31.99
C LEU A 192 16.88 25.73 32.10
N SER A 193 16.05 25.58 33.14
CA SER A 193 15.27 24.37 33.35
C SER A 193 14.22 24.13 32.24
N THR A 194 13.53 25.19 31.81
CA THR A 194 12.53 25.10 30.73
C THR A 194 13.17 24.78 29.37
N THR A 195 14.34 25.35 29.08
CA THR A 195 15.11 25.03 27.86
C THR A 195 15.55 23.57 27.86
N MET A 196 16.12 23.11 28.96
CA MET A 196 16.63 21.75 29.09
C MET A 196 15.50 20.73 28.94
N THR A 197 14.37 20.95 29.60
CA THR A 197 13.18 20.10 29.49
C THR A 197 12.67 20.06 28.05
N GLY A 198 12.55 21.22 27.38
CA GLY A 198 12.12 21.30 25.98
C GLY A 198 13.02 20.53 25.03
N ILE A 199 14.35 20.65 25.18
CA ILE A 199 15.34 19.94 24.34
C ILE A 199 15.28 18.43 24.58
N VAL A 200 15.25 17.98 25.84
CA VAL A 200 15.20 16.55 26.17
C VAL A 200 13.91 15.93 25.63
N CYS A 201 12.75 16.56 25.88
CA CYS A 201 11.47 16.10 25.33
C CYS A 201 11.49 16.08 23.80
N TYR A 202 12.10 17.09 23.16
CA TYR A 202 12.23 17.13 21.70
C TYR A 202 13.03 15.96 21.15
N ILE A 203 14.23 15.69 21.67
CA ILE A 203 15.11 14.62 21.17
C ILE A 203 14.41 13.26 21.27
N LEU A 204 13.79 13.00 22.41
CA LEU A 204 13.04 11.76 22.64
C LEU A 204 11.84 11.63 21.73
N PHE A 205 11.06 12.71 21.62
CA PHE A 205 9.90 12.73 20.74
C PHE A 205 10.29 12.54 19.27
N ARG A 206 11.40 13.16 18.85
CA ARG A 206 11.96 13.02 17.51
C ARG A 206 12.36 11.58 17.21
N PHE A 207 12.94 10.88 18.18
CA PHE A 207 13.25 9.45 18.06
C PHE A 207 11.97 8.61 17.89
N TYR A 208 10.92 8.85 18.70
CA TYR A 208 9.64 8.14 18.58
C TYR A 208 8.95 8.41 17.24
N LEU A 209 8.98 9.66 16.78
CA LEU A 209 8.45 10.04 15.48
C LEU A 209 9.22 9.36 14.35
N GLY A 210 10.55 9.27 14.43
CA GLY A 210 11.36 8.53 13.45
C GLY A 210 10.93 7.07 13.34
N LYS A 211 10.75 6.39 14.49
CA LYS A 211 10.27 5.00 14.52
C LYS A 211 8.87 4.83 13.93
N LEU A 212 7.99 5.80 14.14
CA LEU A 212 6.66 5.81 13.53
C LEU A 212 6.74 5.90 12.01
N LEU A 213 7.56 6.82 11.50
CA LEU A 213 7.75 7.00 10.06
C LEU A 213 8.40 5.76 9.42
N ASP A 214 9.37 5.13 10.07
CA ASP A 214 9.96 3.87 9.59
C ASP A 214 8.89 2.77 9.45
N VAL A 215 8.03 2.59 10.46
CA VAL A 215 6.95 1.58 10.41
C VAL A 215 5.95 1.92 9.31
N GLN A 216 5.57 3.19 9.18
CA GLN A 216 4.69 3.65 8.12
C GLN A 216 5.26 3.33 6.73
N SER A 217 6.52 3.71 6.45
CA SER A 217 7.16 3.44 5.16
C SER A 217 7.25 1.94 4.86
N ASN A 218 7.55 1.12 5.87
CA ASN A 218 7.59 -0.33 5.71
C ASN A 218 6.21 -0.95 5.44
N LEU A 219 5.15 -0.45 6.08
CA LEU A 219 3.78 -0.87 5.81
C LEU A 219 3.39 -0.54 4.36
N LEU A 220 3.63 0.70 3.91
CA LEU A 220 3.37 1.10 2.52
C LEU A 220 4.13 0.21 1.54
N TYR A 221 5.43 -0.01 1.78
CA TYR A 221 6.23 -0.94 0.98
C TYR A 221 5.60 -2.35 0.94
N ALA A 222 5.13 -2.88 2.07
CA ALA A 222 4.49 -4.19 2.12
C ALA A 222 3.19 -4.24 1.31
N VAL A 223 2.35 -3.20 1.42
CA VAL A 223 1.11 -3.07 0.63
C VAL A 223 1.42 -3.02 -0.86
N GLU A 224 2.38 -2.18 -1.27
CA GLU A 224 2.75 -2.02 -2.67
C GLU A 224 3.39 -3.29 -3.24
N ARG A 225 4.23 -3.96 -2.45
CA ARG A 225 4.82 -5.23 -2.85
C ARG A 225 3.77 -6.33 -3.05
N VAL A 226 2.81 -6.48 -2.12
CA VAL A 226 1.70 -7.44 -2.30
C VAL A 226 0.85 -7.06 -3.49
N THR A 227 0.61 -5.77 -3.70
CA THR A 227 -0.14 -5.27 -4.85
C THR A 227 0.54 -5.64 -6.17
N ALA A 228 1.82 -5.29 -6.34
CA ALA A 228 2.57 -5.52 -7.57
C ALA A 228 2.81 -7.01 -7.86
N LEU A 229 3.12 -7.80 -6.83
CA LEU A 229 3.51 -9.21 -7.01
C LEU A 229 2.32 -10.17 -7.00
N THR A 230 1.18 -9.80 -6.39
CA THR A 230 0.05 -10.72 -6.19
C THR A 230 -1.25 -10.16 -6.78
N LEU A 231 -1.66 -8.95 -6.42
CA LEU A 231 -2.96 -8.42 -6.85
C LEU A 231 -3.00 -8.06 -8.34
N ILE A 232 -2.05 -7.27 -8.82
CA ILE A 232 -2.02 -6.83 -10.22
C ILE A 232 -1.99 -8.02 -11.19
N PRO A 233 -1.12 -9.04 -11.03
CA PRO A 233 -1.13 -10.21 -11.91
C PRO A 233 -2.43 -11.03 -11.85
N MET A 234 -3.06 -11.11 -10.68
CA MET A 234 -4.34 -11.83 -10.50
C MET A 234 -5.50 -11.17 -11.25
N PHE A 235 -5.51 -9.84 -11.29
CA PHE A 235 -6.57 -9.05 -11.93
C PHE A 235 -6.19 -8.52 -13.32
N GLY A 236 -4.93 -8.66 -13.72
CA GLY A 236 -4.33 -8.13 -14.96
C GLY A 236 -4.61 -8.95 -16.23
N ARG A 237 -5.69 -9.73 -16.27
CA ARG A 237 -6.18 -10.33 -17.52
C ARG A 237 -7.06 -9.29 -18.25
N SER A 238 -6.49 -8.43 -19.10
CA SER A 238 -7.18 -7.85 -20.30
C SER A 238 -6.54 -6.60 -20.95
N GLN A 239 -5.21 -6.50 -21.10
CA GLN A 239 -4.68 -5.55 -22.12
C GLN A 239 -3.87 -6.27 -23.20
N ASP A 240 -2.95 -7.17 -22.83
CA ASP A 240 -2.17 -7.92 -23.83
C ASP A 240 -2.85 -9.18 -24.36
N ALA A 241 -4.00 -9.59 -23.80
CA ALA A 241 -4.68 -10.82 -24.23
C ALA A 241 -5.62 -10.62 -25.43
N VAL A 242 -5.87 -9.39 -25.88
CA VAL A 242 -6.77 -9.12 -27.02
C VAL A 242 -6.01 -9.20 -28.35
N VAL A 243 -4.78 -8.70 -28.42
CA VAL A 243 -3.99 -8.69 -29.66
C VAL A 243 -3.61 -10.11 -30.14
N PRO A 244 -3.13 -11.03 -29.28
CA PRO A 244 -2.85 -12.42 -29.69
C PRO A 244 -4.12 -13.15 -30.12
N LYS A 245 -5.26 -12.89 -29.46
CA LYS A 245 -6.54 -13.53 -29.80
C LYS A 245 -7.09 -13.05 -31.14
N VAL A 246 -6.88 -11.79 -31.49
CA VAL A 246 -7.23 -11.26 -32.81
C VAL A 246 -6.32 -11.84 -33.90
N LEU A 247 -5.02 -11.99 -33.62
CA LEU A 247 -4.09 -12.66 -34.54
C LEU A 247 -4.44 -14.15 -34.75
N ASP A 248 -4.76 -14.87 -33.68
CA ASP A 248 -5.24 -16.26 -33.77
C ASP A 248 -6.56 -16.35 -34.55
N LEU A 249 -7.47 -15.39 -34.37
CA LEU A 249 -8.71 -15.34 -35.15
C LEU A 249 -8.44 -15.10 -36.64
N ILE A 250 -7.52 -14.20 -36.98
CA ILE A 250 -7.12 -13.93 -38.37
C ILE A 250 -6.46 -15.16 -39.00
N GLU A 251 -5.58 -15.85 -38.27
CA GLU A 251 -4.94 -17.08 -38.75
C GLU A 251 -5.96 -18.21 -38.94
N ASN A 252 -6.91 -18.36 -38.01
CA ASN A 252 -7.97 -19.35 -38.12
C ASN A 252 -8.94 -19.02 -39.27
N LEU A 253 -9.24 -17.74 -39.51
CA LEU A 253 -10.03 -17.29 -40.67
C LEU A 253 -9.29 -17.57 -41.99
N ASP A 254 -7.98 -17.33 -42.08
CA ASP A 254 -7.17 -17.65 -43.27
C ASP A 254 -7.17 -19.16 -43.56
N LYS A 255 -7.01 -19.99 -42.51
CA LYS A 255 -7.10 -21.46 -42.63
C LYS A 255 -8.48 -21.92 -43.09
N LEU A 256 -9.56 -21.33 -42.55
CA LEU A 256 -10.93 -21.61 -42.96
C LEU A 256 -11.17 -21.23 -44.42
N VAL A 257 -10.70 -20.06 -44.87
CA VAL A 257 -10.83 -19.63 -46.27
C VAL A 257 -10.07 -20.56 -47.21
N LYS A 258 -8.84 -20.99 -46.85
CA LYS A 258 -8.06 -21.96 -47.65
C LYS A 258 -8.71 -23.34 -47.71
N GLN A 259 -9.26 -23.83 -46.60
CA GLN A 259 -10.04 -25.08 -46.60
C GLN A 259 -11.29 -24.96 -47.46
N MET A 260 -11.98 -23.82 -47.42
CA MET A 260 -13.18 -23.59 -48.23
C MET A 260 -12.86 -23.54 -49.73
N ALA A 261 -11.76 -22.87 -50.11
CA ALA A 261 -11.29 -22.84 -51.49
C ALA A 261 -10.92 -24.25 -51.99
N LYS A 262 -10.19 -25.02 -51.17
CA LYS A 262 -9.83 -26.42 -51.49
C LYS A 262 -11.06 -27.32 -51.61
N ASN A 263 -12.06 -27.15 -50.74
CA ASN A 263 -13.30 -27.90 -50.81
C ASN A 263 -14.13 -27.54 -52.06
N GLN A 264 -14.15 -26.27 -52.47
CA GLN A 264 -14.79 -25.85 -53.72
C GLN A 264 -14.09 -26.45 -54.95
N GLU A 265 -12.77 -26.48 -54.97
CA GLU A 265 -11.99 -27.13 -56.04
C GLU A 265 -12.27 -28.63 -56.10
N SER A 266 -12.30 -29.31 -54.96
CA SER A 266 -12.68 -30.73 -54.88
C SER A 266 -14.11 -30.97 -55.35
N MET A 267 -15.07 -30.12 -54.98
CA MET A 267 -16.46 -30.21 -55.44
C MET A 267 -16.60 -29.98 -56.94
N ALA A 268 -15.85 -29.03 -57.51
CA ALA A 268 -15.79 -28.82 -58.95
C ALA A 268 -15.19 -30.03 -59.67
N GLY A 269 -14.16 -30.65 -59.10
CA GLY A 269 -13.58 -31.91 -59.59
C GLY A 269 -14.59 -33.06 -59.57
N THR A 270 -15.30 -33.27 -58.47
CA THR A 270 -16.34 -34.29 -58.36
C THR A 270 -17.49 -34.04 -59.33
N GLN A 271 -17.87 -32.78 -59.57
CA GLN A 271 -18.88 -32.43 -60.57
C GLN A 271 -18.42 -32.77 -62.00
N GLY A 272 -17.13 -32.57 -62.30
CA GLY A 272 -16.53 -32.98 -63.57
C GLY A 272 -16.52 -34.49 -63.77
N GLU A 273 -16.14 -35.26 -62.75
CA GLU A 273 -16.15 -36.73 -62.79
C GLU A 273 -17.57 -37.31 -62.91
N LEU A 274 -18.55 -36.71 -62.24
CA LEU A 274 -19.96 -37.09 -62.36
C LEU A 274 -20.49 -36.83 -63.78
N GLN A 275 -20.17 -35.68 -64.37
CA GLN A 275 -20.54 -35.39 -65.76
C GLN A 275 -19.86 -36.36 -66.74
N GLY A 276 -18.59 -36.67 -66.53
CA GLY A 276 -17.85 -37.66 -67.33
C GLY A 276 -18.45 -39.06 -67.23
N SER A 277 -18.83 -39.50 -66.03
CA SER A 277 -19.47 -40.79 -65.80
C SER A 277 -20.84 -40.85 -66.48
N ILE A 278 -21.68 -39.82 -66.35
CA ILE A 278 -22.98 -39.74 -67.03
C ILE A 278 -22.82 -39.83 -68.55
N ARG A 279 -21.81 -39.15 -69.12
CA ARG A 279 -21.54 -39.17 -70.55
C ARG A 279 -21.10 -40.55 -71.03
N SER A 280 -20.19 -41.20 -70.29
CA SER A 280 -19.75 -42.56 -70.59
C SER A 280 -20.89 -43.58 -70.49
N TYR A 281 -21.74 -43.47 -69.46
CA TYR A 281 -22.96 -44.30 -69.34
C TYR A 281 -23.90 -44.09 -70.53
N THR A 282 -24.08 -42.84 -70.99
CA THR A 282 -24.94 -42.52 -72.13
C THR A 282 -24.38 -43.11 -73.44
N GLU A 283 -23.06 -43.00 -73.66
CA GLU A 283 -22.38 -43.58 -74.83
C GLU A 283 -22.43 -45.11 -74.82
N GLN A 284 -22.21 -45.74 -73.66
CA GLN A 284 -22.28 -47.20 -73.52
C GLN A 284 -23.70 -47.72 -73.75
N MET A 285 -24.72 -47.00 -73.28
CA MET A 285 -26.13 -47.32 -73.52
C MET A 285 -26.48 -47.20 -75.01
N SER A 286 -25.98 -46.16 -75.69
CA SER A 286 -26.17 -45.98 -77.15
C SER A 286 -25.53 -47.12 -77.94
N GLY A 287 -24.30 -47.52 -77.61
CA GLY A 287 -23.62 -48.65 -78.24
C GLY A 287 -24.33 -49.99 -77.99
N MET A 288 -24.91 -50.18 -76.80
CA MET A 288 -25.70 -51.37 -76.48
C MET A 288 -27.00 -51.45 -77.30
N VAL A 289 -27.69 -50.31 -77.49
CA VAL A 289 -28.89 -50.23 -78.35
C VAL A 289 -28.54 -50.57 -79.80
N GLU A 290 -27.38 -50.13 -80.29
CA GLU A 290 -26.91 -50.41 -81.64
C GLU A 290 -26.52 -51.89 -81.84
N GLY A 291 -25.88 -52.49 -80.82
CA GLY A 291 -25.61 -53.94 -80.78
C GLY A 291 -26.87 -54.79 -80.74
N ILE A 292 -27.89 -54.37 -79.98
CA ILE A 292 -29.21 -55.05 -79.95
C ILE A 292 -29.88 -54.99 -81.32
N ASN A 293 -29.79 -53.86 -82.03
CA ASN A 293 -30.32 -53.75 -83.40
C ASN A 293 -29.58 -54.67 -84.39
N GLN A 294 -28.25 -54.79 -84.28
CA GLN A 294 -27.49 -55.74 -85.11
C GLN A 294 -27.84 -57.20 -84.82
N ILE A 295 -28.05 -57.57 -83.55
CA ILE A 295 -28.49 -58.91 -83.16
C ILE A 295 -29.87 -59.20 -83.76
N ASN A 296 -30.79 -58.25 -83.72
CA ASN A 296 -32.12 -58.40 -84.29
C ASN A 296 -32.08 -58.59 -85.82
N VAL A 297 -31.21 -57.84 -86.52
CA VAL A 297 -30.97 -58.00 -87.97
C VAL A 297 -30.34 -59.37 -88.29
N ASN A 298 -29.40 -59.84 -87.48
CA ASN A 298 -28.76 -61.15 -87.67
C ASN A 298 -29.72 -62.32 -87.38
N LEU A 299 -30.57 -62.19 -86.38
CA LEU A 299 -31.64 -63.18 -86.12
C LEU A 299 -32.66 -63.22 -87.26
N HIS A 300 -33.02 -62.07 -87.84
CA HIS A 300 -33.88 -62.02 -89.04
C HIS A 300 -33.24 -62.67 -90.27
N LYS A 301 -31.91 -62.63 -90.42
CA LYS A 301 -31.19 -63.32 -91.49
C LYS A 301 -31.00 -64.83 -91.24
N GLY A 302 -30.86 -65.25 -89.98
CA GLY A 302 -30.67 -66.65 -89.59
C GLY A 302 -31.93 -67.52 -89.65
N PHE A 303 -33.13 -66.92 -89.60
CA PHE A 303 -34.42 -67.64 -89.65
C PHE A 303 -35.00 -67.81 -91.07
N ARG A 304 -34.26 -67.50 -92.13
CA ARG A 304 -34.58 -67.90 -93.51
C ARG A 304 -33.73 -69.11 -93.93
N LEU A 305 -34.02 -70.26 -93.32
CA LEU A 305 -33.68 -71.60 -93.81
C LEU A 305 -34.87 -72.50 -93.53
#